data_AF-A0A395TX24-F1
#
_entry.id   AF-A0A395TX24-F1
#
_cell.length_a   1.000
_cell.length_b   1.000
_cell.length_c   1.000
_cell.angle_alpha   90.00
_cell.angle_beta   90.00
_cell.angle_gamma   90.00
#
_symmetry.space_group_name_H-M   'P 1'
#
loop_
_entity.id
_entity.type
_entity.pdbx_description
1 polymer ?
#
loop_
_entity_poly.entity_id
_entity_poly.type
_entity_poly.pdbx_seq_one_letter_code
_entity_poly.pdbx_strand_id
1 'polypeptide(L)'
;MRCLWCAYYISTKVEKLSLVLLIVFVIWGVALNVAISATSGHLDESTYKLVQDSIKAKDVPTTWFFFVIGVLVWNSILEWVAQKLMKHDEENA
;
A
#
# COMPACT_ATOMS: atom_id res chain seq x y z
N MET A 1 19.88 22.87 7.41
CA MET A 1 19.88 21.57 8.13
C MET A 1 18.53 21.17 8.78
N ARG A 2 17.82 22.01 9.55
CA ARG A 2 16.58 21.62 10.27
C ARG A 2 15.41 21.11 9.37
N CYS A 3 15.20 21.70 8.19
CA CYS A 3 14.12 21.27 7.28
C CYS A 3 14.35 19.88 6.64
N LEU A 4 15.61 19.54 6.33
CA LEU A 4 15.98 18.25 5.75
C LEU A 4 15.69 17.10 6.71
N TRP A 5 15.97 17.30 8.00
CA TRP A 5 15.70 16.31 9.04
C TRP A 5 14.20 16.06 9.26
N CYS A 6 13.38 17.12 9.18
CA CYS A 6 11.91 16.97 9.24
C CYS A 6 11.36 16.20 8.03
N ALA A 7 11.84 16.49 6.83
CA ALA A 7 11.43 15.80 5.62
C ALA A 7 11.80 14.31 5.65
N TYR A 8 13.00 14.00 6.13
CA TYR A 8 13.47 12.62 6.34
C TYR A 8 12.57 11.86 7.33
N TYR A 9 12.33 12.46 8.51
CA TYR A 9 11.49 11.84 9.54
C TYR A 9 10.06 11.56 9.07
N ILE A 10 9.46 12.47 8.30
CA ILE A 10 8.13 12.30 7.71
C ILE A 10 8.16 11.19 6.65
N SER A 11 9.15 11.17 5.77
CA SER A 11 9.30 10.15 4.72
C SER A 11 9.31 8.73 5.31
N THR A 12 10.14 8.49 6.34
CA THR A 12 10.24 7.17 6.99
C THR A 12 8.94 6.75 7.68
N LYS A 13 8.18 7.70 8.24
CA LYS A 13 6.87 7.41 8.86
C LYS A 13 5.82 7.04 7.80
N VAL A 14 5.80 7.77 6.69
CA VAL A 14 4.90 7.51 5.56
C VAL A 14 5.23 6.16 4.93
N GLU A 15 6.51 5.83 4.75
CA GLU A 15 6.95 4.54 4.24
C GLU A 15 6.46 3.37 5.10
N LYS A 16 6.68 3.44 6.43
CA LYS A 16 6.19 2.41 7.37
C LYS A 16 4.67 2.25 7.31
N LEU A 17 3.93 3.37 7.25
CA LEU A 17 2.48 3.34 7.16
C LEU A 17 2.01 2.72 5.84
N SER A 18 2.65 3.06 4.73
CA SER A 18 2.36 2.50 3.41
C SER A 18 2.64 1.00 3.34
N LEU A 19 3.71 0.52 3.97
CA LEU A 19 4.00 -0.91 4.09
C LEU A 19 2.93 -1.65 4.89
N VAL A 20 2.51 -1.08 6.03
CA VAL A 20 1.42 -1.65 6.84
C VAL A 20 0.12 -1.69 6.05
N LEU A 21 -0.21 -0.63 5.31
CA LEU A 21 -1.40 -0.58 4.45
C LEU A 21 -1.37 -1.65 3.36
N LEU A 22 -0.23 -1.88 2.72
CA LEU A 22 -0.08 -2.96 1.74
C LEU A 22 -0.35 -4.34 2.36
N ILE A 23 0.22 -4.61 3.54
CA ILE A 23 -0.01 -5.86 4.25
C ILE A 23 -1.49 -6.05 4.56
N VAL A 24 -2.16 -5.01 5.06
CA VAL A 24 -3.60 -5.04 5.35
C VAL A 24 -4.42 -5.31 4.09
N PHE A 25 -4.10 -4.69 2.96
CA PHE A 25 -4.82 -4.92 1.71
C PHE A 25 -4.64 -6.35 1.20
N VAL A 26 -3.44 -6.92 1.30
CA VAL A 26 -3.17 -8.32 0.93
C VAL A 26 -3.96 -9.28 1.82
N ILE A 27 -3.93 -9.08 3.14
CA ILE A 27 -4.68 -9.91 4.10
C ILE A 27 -6.18 -9.84 3.81
N TRP A 28 -6.70 -8.63 3.52
CA TRP A 28 -8.11 -8.43 3.18
C TRP A 28 -8.50 -9.18 1.90
N GLY A 29 -7.73 -9.05 0.83
CA GLY A 29 -7.99 -9.76 -0.43
C GLY A 29 -7.95 -11.28 -0.27
N VAL A 30 -7.03 -11.81 0.56
CA VAL A 30 -7.00 -13.25 0.89
C VAL A 30 -8.23 -13.66 1.68
N ALA A 31 -8.64 -12.89 2.69
CA ALA A 31 -9.83 -13.18 3.48
C ALA A 31 -11.11 -13.20 2.63
N LEU A 32 -11.25 -12.27 1.68
CA LEU A 32 -12.37 -12.25 0.73
C LEU A 32 -12.37 -13.48 -0.19
N ASN A 33 -11.21 -13.88 -0.73
CA ASN A 33 -11.09 -15.09 -1.54
C ASN A 33 -11.46 -16.35 -0.76
N VAL A 34 -11.06 -16.44 0.52
CA VAL A 34 -11.46 -17.54 1.40
C VAL A 34 -12.98 -17.55 1.61
N ALA A 35 -13.60 -16.39 1.87
CA ALA A 35 -15.05 -16.28 2.05
C ALA A 35 -15.84 -16.71 0.81
N ILE A 36 -15.38 -16.33 -0.40
CA ILE A 36 -15.97 -16.76 -1.68
C ILE A 36 -15.81 -18.28 -1.86
N SER A 37 -14.63 -18.82 -1.58
CA SER A 37 -14.39 -20.26 -1.73
C SER A 37 -15.25 -21.11 -0.77
N ALA A 38 -15.45 -20.66 0.47
CA ALA A 38 -16.27 -21.34 1.46
C ALA A 38 -17.76 -21.39 1.08
N THR A 39 -18.24 -20.41 0.31
CA THR A 39 -19.65 -20.32 -0.12
C THR A 39 -19.98 -21.14 -1.37
N SER A 40 -18.96 -21.54 -2.16
CA SER A 40 -19.13 -22.25 -3.44
C SER A 40 -19.83 -23.62 -3.35
N GLY A 41 -19.80 -24.27 -2.19
CA GLY A 41 -20.44 -25.59 -1.98
C GLY A 41 -21.82 -25.55 -1.32
N HIS A 42 -22.30 -24.37 -0.90
CA HIS A 42 -23.51 -24.24 -0.06
C HIS A 42 -24.65 -23.47 -0.75
N LEU A 43 -24.41 -22.90 -1.93
CA LEU A 43 -25.36 -22.01 -2.60
C LEU A 43 -25.62 -22.48 -4.03
N ASP A 44 -26.86 -22.27 -4.50
CA ASP A 44 -27.20 -22.37 -5.91
C ASP A 44 -26.34 -21.40 -6.74
N GLU A 45 -26.00 -21.78 -7.98
CA GLU A 45 -25.12 -21.05 -8.90
C GLU A 45 -25.51 -19.57 -9.05
N SER A 46 -26.82 -19.28 -9.08
CA SER A 46 -27.34 -17.91 -9.19
C SER A 46 -27.05 -17.07 -7.94
N THR A 47 -27.18 -17.67 -6.75
CA THR A 47 -26.93 -17.02 -5.46
C THR A 47 -25.43 -16.89 -5.21
N TYR A 48 -24.65 -17.89 -5.61
CA TYR A 48 -23.19 -17.85 -5.56
C TYR A 48 -22.61 -16.69 -6.36
N LYS A 49 -23.08 -16.45 -7.60
CA LYS A 49 -22.63 -15.31 -8.42
C LYS A 49 -22.97 -13.97 -7.76
N LEU A 50 -24.19 -13.83 -7.23
CA LEU A 50 -24.64 -12.60 -6.58
C LEU A 50 -23.82 -12.29 -5.31
N VAL A 51 -23.50 -13.32 -4.53
CA VAL A 51 -22.62 -13.22 -3.35
C VAL A 51 -21.18 -12.91 -3.78
N GLN A 52 -20.66 -13.57 -4.82
CA GLN A 52 -19.32 -13.32 -5.34
C GLN A 52 -19.15 -11.88 -5.81
N ASP A 53 -20.11 -11.33 -6.55
CA ASP A 53 -20.06 -9.96 -7.04
C ASP A 53 -20.21 -8.95 -5.89
N SER A 54 -21.07 -9.25 -4.91
CA SER A 54 -21.22 -8.42 -3.71
C SER A 54 -19.96 -8.39 -2.85
N ILE A 55 -19.25 -9.52 -2.72
CA ILE A 55 -17.99 -9.63 -1.98
C ILE A 55 -16.86 -8.93 -2.74
N LYS A 56 -16.76 -9.13 -4.07
CA LYS A 56 -15.79 -8.43 -4.91
C LYS A 56 -15.98 -6.91 -4.90
N ALA A 57 -17.21 -6.43 -4.81
CA ALA A 57 -17.49 -5.00 -4.64
C ALA A 57 -16.99 -4.42 -3.30
N LYS A 58 -16.65 -5.26 -2.31
CA LYS A 58 -16.03 -4.88 -1.03
C LYS A 58 -14.50 -5.01 -1.04
N ASP A 59 -13.92 -5.48 -2.15
CA ASP A 59 -12.48 -5.56 -2.28
C ASP A 59 -11.85 -4.16 -2.42
N VAL A 60 -10.59 -4.04 -2.02
CA VAL A 60 -9.83 -2.81 -2.18
C VAL A 60 -9.58 -2.61 -3.68
N PRO A 61 -10.01 -1.48 -4.27
CA PRO A 61 -9.78 -1.25 -5.70
C PRO A 61 -8.29 -1.30 -6.02
N THR A 62 -7.94 -1.92 -7.15
CA THR A 62 -6.53 -2.06 -7.58
C THR A 62 -5.83 -0.69 -7.73
N THR A 63 -6.59 0.37 -8.01
CA THR A 63 -6.09 1.75 -8.03
C THR A 63 -5.49 2.19 -6.68
N TRP A 64 -6.04 1.74 -5.55
CA TRP A 64 -5.47 2.01 -4.22
C TRP A 64 -4.15 1.28 -4.00
N PHE A 65 -4.00 0.06 -4.50
CA PHE A 65 -2.71 -0.65 -4.48
C PHE A 65 -1.65 0.12 -5.26
N PHE A 66 -1.95 0.53 -6.49
CA PHE A 66 -1.03 1.31 -7.30
C PHE A 66 -0.68 2.66 -6.67
N PHE A 67 -1.66 3.32 -6.03
CA PHE A 67 -1.41 4.55 -5.30
C PHE A 67 -0.40 4.34 -4.15
N VAL A 68 -0.59 3.32 -3.32
CA VAL A 68 0.33 3.05 -2.19
C VAL A 68 1.73 2.67 -2.68
N ILE A 69 1.82 1.86 -3.75
CA ILE A 69 3.11 1.54 -4.39
C ILE A 69 3.77 2.81 -4.93
N GLY A 70 3.01 3.69 -5.59
CA GLY A 70 3.50 4.97 -6.09
C GLY A 70 4.04 5.87 -4.98
N VAL A 71 3.34 5.94 -3.84
CA VAL A 71 3.80 6.67 -2.64
C VAL A 71 5.12 6.10 -2.12
N LEU A 72 5.28 4.78 -2.07
CA LEU A 72 6.54 4.15 -1.66
C LEU A 72 7.70 4.52 -2.58
N VAL A 73 7.51 4.37 -3.90
CA VAL A 73 8.55 4.72 -4.89
C VAL A 73 8.91 6.19 -4.78
N TRP A 74 7.92 7.08 -4.65
CA TRP A 74 8.15 8.50 -4.53
C TRP A 74 8.91 8.85 -3.24
N ASN A 75 8.57 8.23 -2.11
CA ASN A 75 9.32 8.41 -0.86
C ASN A 75 10.78 7.94 -0.99
N SER A 76 11.03 6.78 -1.62
CA SER A 76 12.40 6.32 -1.85
C SER A 76 13.21 7.30 -2.71
N ILE A 77 12.58 7.91 -3.72
CA ILE A 77 13.23 8.96 -4.54
C ILE A 77 13.54 10.18 -3.68
N LEU A 78 12.61 10.66 -2.86
CA LEU A 78 12.83 11.81 -1.98
C LEU A 78 13.95 11.55 -0.97
N GLU A 79 14.02 10.35 -0.40
CA GLU A 79 15.07 9.97 0.54
C GLU A 79 16.43 9.93 -0.15
N TRP A 80 16.51 9.39 -1.37
CA TRP A 80 17.73 9.40 -2.18
C TRP A 80 18.19 10.83 -2.50
N VAL A 81 17.27 11.72 -2.91
CA VAL A 81 17.58 13.13 -3.17
C VAL A 81 18.08 13.83 -1.91
N ALA A 82 17.45 13.58 -0.76
CA ALA A 82 17.86 14.14 0.52
C ALA A 82 19.28 13.69 0.91
N GLN A 83 19.59 12.40 0.77
CA GLN A 83 20.94 11.87 1.04
C GLN A 83 21.98 12.48 0.10
N LYS A 84 21.65 12.63 -1.19
CA LYS A 84 22.55 13.23 -2.18
C LYS A 84 22.86 14.69 -1.88
N LEU A 85 21.86 15.46 -1.45
CA LEU A 85 22.03 16.85 -1.01
C LEU A 85 22.92 16.95 0.24
N MET A 86 22.72 16.07 1.22
CA MET A 86 23.55 16.06 2.44
C MET A 86 25.01 15.75 2.14
N LYS A 87 25.29 14.78 1.26
CA LYS A 87 26.67 14.47 0.83
C LYS A 87 27.35 15.63 0.11
N HIS A 88 26.62 16.33 -0.76
CA HIS A 88 27.16 17.49 -1.46
C HIS A 88 27.46 18.66 -0.50
N ASP A 89 26.67 18.82 0.56
CA ASP A 89 26.92 19.82 1.61
C ASP A 89 28.14 19.45 2.45
N GLU A 90 28.34 18.16 2.77
CA GLU A 90 29.55 17.66 3.46
C GLU A 90 30.83 17.77 2.62
N GLU A 91 30.77 17.55 1.31
CA GLU A 91 31.94 17.63 0.42
C GLU A 91 32.35 19.07 0.07
N ASN A 92 31.45 20.04 0.22
CA ASN A 92 31.70 21.46 -0.10
C ASN A 92 31.72 22.39 1.14
N ALA A 93 31.69 21.84 2.35
CA ALA A 93 31.89 22.55 3.61
C ALA A 93 33.36 22.46 4.06
#